data_AF-A0A0C4EYI4-F1
#
_entry.id   AF-A0A0C4EYI4-F1
#
_cell.length_a   1.000
_cell.length_b   1.000
_cell.length_c   1.000
_cell.angle_alpha   90.00
_cell.angle_beta   90.00
_cell.angle_gamma   90.00
#
_symmetry.space_group_name_H-M   'P 1'
#
loop_
_entity.id
_entity.type
_entity.pdbx_description
1 polymer ?
#
loop_
_entity_poly.entity_id
_entity_poly.type
_entity_poly.pdbx_seq_one_letter_code
_entity_poly.pdbx_strand_id
1 'polypeptide(L)'
;MDHRNPTWGRPSAMSATRNRMSCLGIRKPPLSPSQTNPCLSPSQTNPYQLRRKSITSHSWTNFKSEVMNRVGGERAYVALHLRTMEAQGGTLQWRCIIRNNRVFGVKANVAISTEKEFEAFVAEVVRNPSNDVVIRITMDDPGAQQKQAAAARAQDETWL
;
A
#
# COMPACT_ATOMS: atom_id res chain seq x y z
N MET A 1 -53.13 -28.77 -35.25
CA MET A 1 -52.55 -29.72 -36.21
C MET A 1 -51.14 -29.98 -35.72
N ASP A 2 -50.89 -30.72 -34.64
CA ASP A 2 -51.15 -32.16 -34.43
C ASP A 2 -50.71 -33.02 -35.61
N HIS A 3 -49.49 -33.57 -35.56
CA HIS A 3 -49.10 -34.80 -36.26
C HIS A 3 -47.93 -35.51 -35.53
N ARG A 4 -48.32 -36.42 -34.63
CA ARG A 4 -47.87 -37.82 -34.47
C ARG A 4 -46.37 -38.20 -34.60
N ASN A 5 -45.88 -38.75 -33.48
CA ASN A 5 -44.79 -39.70 -33.25
C ASN A 5 -44.89 -40.98 -34.13
N PRO A 6 -43.82 -41.81 -34.26
CA PRO A 6 -43.84 -43.06 -33.48
C PRO A 6 -42.49 -43.61 -32.96
N THR A 7 -42.66 -44.33 -31.86
CA THR A 7 -41.83 -45.19 -31.02
C THR A 7 -41.16 -46.40 -31.69
N TRP A 8 -40.03 -46.84 -31.11
CA TRP A 8 -39.63 -48.24 -30.82
C TRP A 8 -38.59 -48.17 -29.68
N GLY A 9 -38.49 -48.96 -28.62
CA GLY A 9 -39.13 -50.17 -28.10
C GLY A 9 -38.22 -50.67 -26.96
N ARG A 10 -38.77 -50.97 -25.78
CA ARG A 10 -38.05 -51.59 -24.62
C ARG A 10 -37.76 -53.08 -24.89
N PRO A 11 -36.85 -53.70 -24.11
CA PRO A 11 -37.31 -54.66 -23.08
C PRO A 11 -36.58 -54.46 -21.72
N SER A 12 -37.25 -54.49 -20.56
CA SER A 12 -37.64 -55.67 -19.75
C SER A 12 -36.46 -56.58 -19.39
N ALA A 13 -36.29 -57.15 -18.19
CA ALA A 13 -36.91 -57.15 -16.86
C ALA A 13 -36.03 -58.11 -16.00
N MET A 14 -36.17 -58.10 -14.67
CA MET A 14 -36.07 -59.23 -13.71
C MET A 14 -35.62 -58.70 -12.33
N SER A 15 -36.56 -58.51 -11.39
CA SER A 15 -37.01 -59.50 -10.36
C SER A 15 -36.08 -59.48 -9.14
N ALA A 16 -36.40 -58.78 -8.05
CA ALA A 16 -37.36 -59.07 -6.98
C ALA A 16 -36.82 -59.96 -5.85
N THR A 17 -37.11 -59.53 -4.60
CA THR A 17 -37.53 -60.34 -3.43
C THR A 17 -36.56 -60.44 -2.22
N ARG A 18 -36.83 -59.57 -1.22
CA ARG A 18 -37.23 -59.86 0.20
C ARG A 18 -36.21 -60.38 1.23
N ASN A 19 -36.48 -59.92 2.47
CA ASN A 19 -36.17 -60.48 3.80
C ASN A 19 -34.78 -60.14 4.40
N ARG A 20 -34.57 -59.87 5.69
CA ARG A 20 -35.38 -59.91 6.93
C ARG A 20 -34.55 -59.25 8.05
N MET A 21 -35.19 -58.60 9.02
CA MET A 21 -34.63 -58.07 10.27
C MET A 21 -33.83 -59.10 11.11
N SER A 22 -32.79 -58.64 11.85
CA SER A 22 -32.54 -59.04 13.26
C SER A 22 -31.43 -58.22 13.97
N CYS A 23 -31.86 -57.43 14.95
CA CYS A 23 -31.38 -57.25 16.34
C CYS A 23 -29.88 -57.08 16.73
N LEU A 24 -29.63 -55.92 17.37
CA LEU A 24 -28.95 -55.70 18.67
C LEU A 24 -27.47 -56.08 18.88
N GLY A 25 -26.61 -55.05 18.89
CA GLY A 25 -25.91 -54.64 20.13
C GLY A 25 -24.42 -54.99 20.28
N ILE A 26 -23.52 -54.01 20.04
CA ILE A 26 -22.29 -53.83 20.83
C ILE A 26 -22.06 -52.33 21.05
N ARG A 27 -21.83 -51.97 22.33
CA ARG A 27 -21.64 -50.62 22.86
C ARG A 27 -20.37 -49.98 22.30
N LYS A 28 -20.43 -48.69 21.92
CA LYS A 28 -19.24 -47.88 21.59
C LYS A 28 -18.73 -47.20 22.88
N PRO A 29 -17.46 -47.35 23.29
CA PRO A 29 -16.94 -46.71 24.51
C PRO A 29 -16.76 -45.19 24.33
N PRO A 30 -16.82 -44.38 25.40
CA PRO A 30 -16.70 -42.93 25.32
C PRO A 30 -15.26 -42.41 25.45
N LEU A 31 -14.99 -41.37 24.63
CA LEU A 31 -14.05 -40.24 24.77
C LEU A 31 -12.57 -40.47 25.09
N SER A 32 -11.69 -40.03 24.17
CA SER A 32 -10.39 -39.44 24.51
C SER A 32 -10.33 -38.02 23.93
N PRO A 33 -10.14 -36.97 24.75
CA PRO A 33 -9.99 -35.59 24.28
C PRO A 33 -8.51 -35.17 24.29
N SER A 34 -7.81 -35.32 23.16
CA SER A 34 -6.53 -34.63 22.96
C SER A 34 -6.06 -34.69 21.51
N GLN A 35 -6.73 -33.95 20.63
CA GLN A 35 -6.05 -33.35 19.48
C GLN A 35 -6.48 -31.90 19.38
N THR A 36 -5.86 -31.06 20.20
CA THR A 36 -5.74 -29.62 19.90
C THR A 36 -4.95 -29.51 18.61
N ASN A 37 -5.65 -29.21 17.52
CA ASN A 37 -5.02 -28.82 16.26
C ASN A 37 -4.14 -27.58 16.52
N PRO A 38 -2.82 -27.61 16.27
CA PRO A 38 -2.03 -26.39 16.19
C PRO A 38 -2.24 -25.79 14.80
N CYS A 39 -3.47 -25.42 14.49
CA CYS A 39 -3.73 -24.51 13.38
C CYS A 39 -3.46 -23.11 13.92
N LEU A 40 -2.17 -22.75 13.98
CA LEU A 40 -1.75 -21.37 13.86
C LEU A 40 -2.43 -20.82 12.61
N SER A 41 -3.51 -20.05 12.81
CA SER A 41 -4.01 -19.15 11.79
C SER A 41 -2.82 -18.37 11.25
N PRO A 42 -2.54 -18.37 9.93
CA PRO A 42 -1.67 -17.34 9.39
C PRO A 42 -2.40 -16.05 9.74
N SER A 43 -1.84 -15.28 10.67
CA SER A 43 -2.20 -13.89 10.84
C SER A 43 -2.14 -13.31 9.43
N GLN A 44 -3.30 -12.99 8.86
CA GLN A 44 -3.41 -12.25 7.62
C GLN A 44 -2.77 -10.90 7.92
N THR A 45 -1.46 -10.84 7.75
CA THR A 45 -0.73 -9.60 7.82
C THR A 45 -1.14 -8.92 6.53
N ASN A 46 -2.14 -8.06 6.65
CA ASN A 46 -2.55 -7.19 5.57
C ASN A 46 -1.25 -6.63 4.94
N PRO A 47 -0.98 -6.85 3.65
CA PRO A 47 0.25 -6.39 3.00
C PRO A 47 0.38 -4.85 3.01
N TYR A 48 -0.71 -4.15 3.36
CA TYR A 48 -0.75 -2.71 3.65
C TYR A 48 -0.58 -2.36 5.13
N GLN A 49 -0.34 -3.32 6.03
CA GLN A 49 0.29 -3.05 7.34
C GLN A 49 1.77 -2.71 7.12
N LEU A 50 1.98 -1.66 6.32
CA LEU A 50 3.19 -0.88 6.27
C LEU A 50 3.53 -0.55 7.73
N ARG A 51 4.72 -0.93 8.18
CA ARG A 51 5.25 -0.60 9.52
C ARG A 51 4.87 0.84 9.86
N ARG A 52 3.88 1.03 10.73
CA ARG A 52 3.43 2.34 11.20
C ARG A 52 4.49 2.88 12.16
N LYS A 53 5.55 3.47 11.61
CA LYS A 53 6.49 4.29 12.37
C LYS A 53 5.83 5.65 12.61
N SER A 54 5.83 6.11 13.86
CA SER A 54 5.32 7.44 14.20
C SER A 54 6.18 8.51 13.52
N ILE A 55 5.55 9.54 12.97
CA ILE A 55 6.28 10.69 12.41
C ILE A 55 6.98 11.51 13.50
N THR A 56 6.50 11.43 14.75
CA THR A 56 6.95 12.22 15.88
C THR A 56 8.34 11.85 16.42
N SER A 57 8.88 10.70 16.02
CA SER A 57 10.17 10.19 16.51
C SER A 57 11.35 10.44 15.56
N HIS A 58 11.17 11.29 14.56
CA HIS A 58 12.17 11.52 13.52
C HIS A 58 12.64 12.97 13.53
N SER A 59 13.94 13.17 13.31
CA SER A 59 14.46 14.44 12.80
C SER A 59 14.15 14.56 11.30
N TRP A 60 14.30 15.75 10.74
CA TRP A 60 14.08 16.00 9.32
C TRP A 60 14.91 15.09 8.42
N THR A 61 16.20 14.93 8.73
CA THR A 61 17.11 14.05 8.00
C THR A 61 16.69 12.58 8.07
N ASN A 62 16.29 12.11 9.26
CA ASN A 62 15.83 10.73 9.46
C ASN A 62 14.50 10.49 8.73
N PHE A 63 13.59 11.46 8.77
CA PHE A 63 12.33 11.40 8.07
C PHE A 63 12.54 11.24 6.55
N LYS A 64 13.35 12.10 5.92
CA LYS A 64 13.67 12.01 4.49
C LYS A 64 14.26 10.64 4.12
N SER A 65 15.20 10.16 4.93
CA SER A 65 15.84 8.86 4.74
C SER A 65 14.82 7.71 4.81
N GLU A 66 13.92 7.73 5.78
CA GLU A 66 12.87 6.73 5.94
C GLU A 66 11.86 6.76 4.78
N VAL A 67 11.48 7.94 4.29
CA VAL A 67 10.62 8.06 3.10
C VAL A 67 11.30 7.46 1.88
N MET A 68 12.57 7.82 1.62
CA MET A 68 13.33 7.26 0.50
C MET A 68 13.53 5.74 0.62
N ASN A 69 13.75 5.23 1.83
CA ASN A 69 13.87 3.79 2.10
C ASN A 69 12.57 3.05 1.77
N ARG A 70 11.41 3.64 2.11
CA ARG A 70 10.10 3.06 1.77
C ARG A 70 9.88 3.04 0.27
N VAL A 71 10.20 4.13 -0.44
CA VAL A 71 10.14 4.18 -1.91
C VAL A 71 11.07 3.13 -2.52
N GLY A 72 12.26 2.94 -1.94
CA GLY A 72 13.27 1.99 -2.41
C GLY A 72 12.88 0.52 -2.25
N GLY A 73 11.95 0.20 -1.33
CA GLY A 73 11.45 -1.16 -1.16
C GLY A 73 10.74 -1.70 -2.40
N GLU A 74 10.05 -0.84 -3.15
CA GLU A 74 9.37 -1.21 -4.39
C GLU A 74 10.10 -0.72 -5.65
N ARG A 75 10.88 0.38 -5.53
CA ARG A 75 11.49 1.08 -6.67
C ARG A 75 12.90 1.53 -6.36
N ALA A 76 13.85 0.60 -6.39
CA ALA A 76 15.25 0.83 -6.05
C ALA A 76 15.89 2.00 -6.84
N TYR A 77 15.67 2.07 -8.16
CA TYR A 77 16.23 3.13 -8.99
C TYR A 77 15.66 4.52 -8.67
N VAL A 78 14.38 4.59 -8.29
CA VAL A 78 13.76 5.86 -7.88
C VAL A 78 14.38 6.34 -6.56
N ALA A 79 14.53 5.45 -5.58
CA ALA A 79 15.17 5.80 -4.32
C ALA A 79 16.65 6.20 -4.48
N LEU A 80 17.39 5.51 -5.36
CA LEU A 80 18.76 5.88 -5.70
C LEU A 80 18.80 7.30 -6.29
N HIS A 81 17.94 7.58 -7.27
CA HIS A 81 17.88 8.90 -7.90
C HIS A 81 17.53 10.00 -6.88
N LEU A 82 16.52 9.79 -6.03
CA LEU A 82 16.14 10.76 -4.99
C LEU A 82 17.29 11.04 -4.01
N ARG A 83 18.05 10.01 -3.60
CA ARG A 83 19.21 10.19 -2.72
C ARG A 83 20.31 10.99 -3.39
N THR A 84 20.58 10.73 -4.66
CA THR A 84 21.56 11.50 -5.44
C THR A 84 21.15 12.96 -5.54
N MET A 85 19.88 13.24 -5.84
CA MET A 85 19.37 14.61 -5.93
C MET A 85 19.38 15.34 -4.58
N GLU A 86 19.03 14.65 -3.49
CA GLU A 86 19.10 15.21 -2.14
C GLU A 86 20.54 15.58 -1.76
N ALA A 87 21.52 14.73 -2.09
CA ALA A 87 22.94 14.97 -1.82
C ALA A 87 23.54 16.12 -2.65
N GLN A 88 23.04 16.34 -3.87
CA GLN A 88 23.45 17.45 -4.72
C GLN A 88 22.93 18.81 -4.25
N GLY A 89 21.94 18.81 -3.35
CA GLY A 89 21.39 20.02 -2.73
C GLY A 89 20.43 20.78 -3.65
N GLY A 90 19.43 21.41 -3.04
CA GLY A 90 18.61 22.46 -3.67
C GLY A 90 17.63 22.05 -4.77
N THR A 91 17.55 20.78 -5.15
CA THR A 91 16.73 20.36 -6.31
C THR A 91 15.43 19.66 -5.92
N LEU A 92 15.38 19.02 -4.74
CA LEU A 92 14.16 18.39 -4.23
C LEU A 92 13.39 19.35 -3.32
N GLN A 93 12.12 19.56 -3.66
CA GLN A 93 11.16 20.24 -2.82
C GLN A 93 10.29 19.20 -2.11
N TRP A 94 10.37 19.20 -0.78
CA TRP A 94 9.56 18.32 0.06
C TRP A 94 8.29 19.04 0.49
N ARG A 95 7.14 18.63 -0.01
CA ARG A 95 5.84 19.25 0.28
C ARG A 95 5.04 18.36 1.21
N CYS A 96 4.69 18.88 2.38
CA CYS A 96 3.99 18.16 3.42
C CYS A 96 2.55 18.67 3.54
N ILE A 97 1.60 17.75 3.43
CA ILE A 97 0.17 18.07 3.34
C ILE A 97 -0.60 17.25 4.38
N ILE A 98 -1.47 17.92 5.12
CA ILE A 98 -2.45 17.33 6.02
C ILE A 98 -3.83 17.55 5.38
N ARG A 99 -4.58 16.48 5.12
CA ARG A 99 -5.94 16.59 4.58
C ARG A 99 -6.84 17.34 5.56
N ASN A 100 -7.77 18.13 5.02
CA ASN A 100 -8.71 18.94 5.82
C ASN A 100 -8.03 19.88 6.85
N ASN A 101 -6.82 20.35 6.56
CA ASN A 101 -6.08 21.28 7.41
C ASN A 101 -6.01 22.68 6.78
N ARG A 102 -5.88 23.73 7.61
CA ARG A 102 -5.74 25.12 7.14
C ARG A 102 -4.29 25.54 6.87
N VAL A 103 -3.36 25.10 7.73
CA VAL A 103 -1.94 25.51 7.70
C VAL A 103 -1.15 24.68 6.71
N PHE A 104 -1.24 23.36 6.82
CA PHE A 104 -0.61 22.40 5.91
C PHE A 104 -1.65 21.78 4.96
N GLY A 105 -2.70 22.52 4.62
CA GLY A 105 -3.76 22.03 3.73
C GLY A 105 -3.26 21.77 2.30
N VAL A 106 -4.07 21.04 1.53
CA VAL A 106 -3.82 20.79 0.10
C VAL A 106 -3.61 22.09 -0.69
N LYS A 107 -4.37 23.14 -0.34
CA LYS A 107 -4.26 24.47 -0.95
C LYS A 107 -2.99 25.22 -0.54
N ALA A 108 -2.52 25.01 0.69
CA ALA A 108 -1.32 25.66 1.20
C ALA A 108 -0.05 25.08 0.56
N ASN A 109 -0.04 23.77 0.30
CA ASN A 109 1.01 23.08 -0.46
C ASN A 109 2.43 23.50 -0.02
N VAL A 110 2.63 23.51 1.30
CA VAL A 110 3.82 24.06 1.97
C VAL A 110 5.03 23.20 1.67
N ALA A 111 6.08 23.83 1.17
CA ALA A 111 7.40 23.21 1.05
C ALA A 111 8.14 23.33 2.39
N ILE A 112 8.70 22.23 2.85
CA ILE A 112 9.52 22.12 4.06
C ILE A 112 10.95 21.91 3.63
N SER A 113 11.84 22.76 4.15
CA SER A 113 13.26 22.72 3.85
C SER A 113 14.12 22.58 5.11
N THR A 114 13.61 23.05 6.26
CA THR A 114 14.33 23.10 7.53
C THR A 114 13.75 22.19 8.60
N GLU A 115 14.56 21.87 9.62
CA GLU A 115 14.11 21.10 10.80
C GLU A 115 12.96 21.82 11.52
N LYS A 116 13.05 23.14 11.71
CA LYS A 116 12.03 23.92 12.40
C LYS A 116 10.66 23.88 11.70
N GLU A 117 10.64 23.93 10.37
CA GLU A 117 9.41 23.79 9.59
C GLU A 117 8.83 22.38 9.72
N PHE A 118 9.70 21.37 9.76
CA PHE A 118 9.30 19.99 9.99
C PHE A 118 8.71 19.78 11.39
N GLU A 119 9.31 20.35 12.43
CA GLU A 119 8.77 20.33 13.80
C GLU A 119 7.37 20.96 13.87
N ALA A 120 7.17 22.12 13.21
CA ALA A 120 5.87 22.78 13.14
C ALA A 120 4.82 21.90 12.44
N PHE A 121 5.22 21.21 11.38
CA PHE A 121 4.37 20.25 10.69
C PHE A 121 4.02 19.04 11.59
N VAL A 122 4.99 18.46 12.28
CA VAL A 122 4.77 17.34 13.21
C VAL A 122 3.82 17.74 14.33
N ALA A 123 3.98 18.94 14.91
CA ALA A 123 3.07 19.46 15.92
C ALA A 123 1.63 19.55 15.40
N GLU A 124 1.45 19.99 14.15
CA GLU A 124 0.13 20.09 13.54
C GLU A 124 -0.48 18.71 13.23
N VAL A 125 0.33 17.71 12.87
CA VAL A 125 -0.12 16.31 12.73
C VAL A 125 -0.59 15.76 14.07
N VAL A 126 0.14 16.01 15.15
CA VAL A 126 -0.25 15.60 16.51
C VAL A 126 -1.56 16.25 16.95
N ARG A 127 -1.79 17.52 16.57
CA ARG A 127 -3.03 18.24 16.86
C ARG A 127 -4.24 17.70 16.07
N ASN A 128 -4.02 17.08 14.91
CA ASN A 128 -5.07 16.58 14.02
C ASN A 128 -4.83 15.09 13.64
N PRO A 129 -4.85 14.16 14.62
CA PRO A 129 -4.39 12.78 14.41
C PRO A 129 -5.31 11.96 13.49
N SER A 130 -6.55 12.39 13.30
CA SER A 130 -7.53 11.72 12.42
C SER A 130 -7.36 12.06 10.94
N ASN A 131 -6.54 13.07 10.62
CA ASN A 131 -6.39 13.54 9.24
C ASN A 131 -5.26 12.80 8.53
N ASP A 132 -5.50 12.44 7.26
CA ASP A 132 -4.47 11.82 6.43
C ASP A 132 -3.32 12.78 6.14
N VAL A 133 -2.10 12.24 6.19
CA VAL A 133 -0.88 12.94 5.83
C VAL A 133 -0.39 12.47 4.45
N VAL A 134 -0.07 13.43 3.58
CA VAL A 134 0.47 13.20 2.25
C VAL A 134 1.81 13.91 2.12
N ILE A 135 2.82 13.17 1.67
CA ILE A 135 4.15 13.69 1.40
C ILE A 135 4.35 13.69 -0.11
N ARG A 136 4.64 14.86 -0.69
CA ARG A 136 4.93 15.03 -2.11
C ARG A 136 6.39 15.45 -2.26
N ILE A 137 7.14 14.72 -3.06
CA ILE A 137 8.50 15.10 -3.45
C ILE A 137 8.40 15.61 -4.88
N THR A 138 8.76 16.87 -5.08
CA THR A 138 8.77 17.52 -6.40
C THR A 138 10.16 17.99 -6.75
N MET A 139 10.42 18.10 -8.04
CA MET A 139 11.69 18.57 -8.59
C MET A 139 11.37 19.63 -9.63
N ASP A 140 12.12 20.73 -9.64
CA ASP A 140 12.03 21.70 -10.73
C ASP A 140 12.48 21.04 -12.04
N ASP A 141 11.88 21.45 -13.17
CA ASP A 141 12.18 20.82 -14.45
C ASP A 141 13.67 21.05 -14.83
N PRO A 142 14.49 19.99 -14.93
CA PRO A 142 15.90 20.15 -15.30
C PRO A 142 16.07 20.76 -16.70
N GLY A 143 15.10 20.59 -17.60
CA GLY A 143 15.10 21.24 -18.91
C GLY A 143 14.93 22.76 -18.83
N ALA A 144 14.20 23.26 -17.83
CA ALA A 144 14.04 24.68 -17.59
C ALA A 144 15.34 25.31 -17.05
N GLN A 145 16.03 24.62 -16.13
CA GLN A 145 17.33 25.08 -15.62
C GLN A 145 18.39 25.16 -16.72
N GLN A 146 18.41 24.18 -17.63
CA GLN A 146 19.38 24.15 -18.74
C GLN A 146 19.16 25.32 -19.73
N LYS A 147 17.89 25.66 -20.00
CA LYS A 147 17.54 26.84 -20.81
C LYS A 147 17.90 28.15 -20.13
N GLN A 148 17.66 28.28 -18.83
CA GLN A 148 18.04 29.47 -18.07
C GLN A 148 19.56 29.66 -18.01
N ALA A 149 20.32 28.59 -17.78
CA ALA A 149 21.77 28.63 -17.80
C ALA A 149 22.34 29.01 -19.19
N ALA A 150 21.73 28.48 -20.26
CA ALA A 150 22.11 28.86 -21.63
C ALA A 150 21.78 30.33 -21.94
N ALA A 151 20.62 30.82 -21.50
CA ALA A 151 20.23 32.22 -21.68
C ALA A 151 21.12 33.19 -20.88
N ALA A 152 21.50 32.83 -19.65
CA ALA A 152 22.40 33.64 -18.83
C ALA A 152 23.81 33.74 -19.46
N ARG A 153 24.35 32.64 -20.00
CA ARG A 153 25.62 32.66 -20.74
C ARG A 153 25.55 33.48 -22.02
N ALA A 154 24.43 33.40 -22.74
CA ALA A 154 24.26 34.19 -23.96
C ALA A 154 24.23 35.70 -23.67
N GLN A 155 23.67 36.13 -22.53
CA GLN A 155 23.65 37.54 -22.13
C GLN A 155 25.03 38.09 -21.72
N ASP A 156 25.90 37.26 -21.16
CA ASP A 156 27.26 37.64 -20.77
C ASP A 156 28.14 37.91 -22.02
N GLU A 157 27.97 37.11 -23.07
CA GLU A 157 28.62 37.27 -24.37
C GLU A 157 28.08 38.45 -25.20
N THR A 158 26.96 39.05 -24.80
CA THR A 158 26.38 40.20 -25.53
C THR A 158 26.98 41.54 -25.10
N TRP A 159 27.88 41.56 -24.11
CA TRP A 159 28.53 42.76 -23.57
C TRP A 159 30.07 42.77 -23.69
N LEU A 160 30.66 41.85 -24.47
CA LEU A 160 32.08 41.83 -24.85
C LEU A 160 32.29 42.35 -26.28
#